data_AF-A0A4R9VBR7-F1
#
_entry.id   AF-A0A4R9VBR7-F1
#
_cell.length_a   1.000
_cell.length_b   1.000
_cell.length_c   1.000
_cell.angle_alpha   90.00
_cell.angle_beta   90.00
_cell.angle_gamma   90.00
#
_symmetry.space_group_name_H-M   'P 1'
#
loop_
_entity.id
_entity.type
_entity.pdbx_description
1 polymer ?
#
loop_
_entity_poly.entity_id
_entity_poly.type
_entity_poly.pdbx_seq_one_letter_code
_entity_poly.pdbx_strand_id
1 'polypeptide(L)'
;GVRTGALEGLPIGIKDESYIKGKPTSHGSLLTKDAIGGHTSTMNERIIKAGGIVHARTATPEFSCAGYTWSRRWGVTRNPWNPDFTPGGSSG
;
A
#
# COMPACT_ATOMS: atom_id res chain seq x y z
N GLY A 1 -8.99 28.83 -16.26
CA GLY A 1 -9.01 27.35 -16.28
C GLY A 1 -9.47 26.84 -14.92
N VAL A 2 -10.14 25.69 -14.85
CA VAL A 2 -10.55 25.08 -13.58
C VAL A 2 -9.30 24.70 -12.78
N ARG A 3 -9.29 24.95 -11.47
CA ARG A 3 -8.18 24.57 -10.59
C ARG A 3 -8.16 23.05 -10.45
N THR A 4 -7.07 22.42 -10.87
CA THR A 4 -6.87 20.96 -10.70
C THR A 4 -6.57 20.61 -9.24
N GLY A 5 -6.91 19.38 -8.85
CA GLY A 5 -6.52 18.84 -7.55
C GLY A 5 -5.01 18.76 -7.38
N ALA A 6 -4.52 18.79 -6.14
CA ALA A 6 -3.07 18.82 -5.86
C ALA A 6 -2.32 17.57 -6.36
N LEU A 7 -3.02 16.46 -6.58
CA LEU A 7 -2.49 15.19 -7.07
C LEU A 7 -3.17 14.73 -8.38
N GLU A 8 -3.87 15.64 -9.06
CA GLU A 8 -4.64 15.32 -10.26
C GLU A 8 -3.78 14.61 -11.31
N GLY A 9 -4.22 13.43 -11.75
CA GLY A 9 -3.56 12.62 -12.76
C GLY A 9 -2.34 11.82 -12.28
N LEU A 10 -1.93 11.93 -11.01
CA LEU A 10 -0.77 11.20 -10.49
C LEU A 10 -1.15 9.76 -10.06
N PRO A 11 -0.42 8.73 -10.50
CA PRO A 11 -0.60 7.37 -10.01
C PRO A 11 0.01 7.22 -8.61
N ILE A 12 -0.75 6.64 -7.69
CA ILE A 12 -0.38 6.45 -6.28
C ILE A 12 -0.46 4.97 -5.92
N GLY A 13 0.61 4.47 -5.29
CA GLY A 13 0.62 3.18 -4.61
C GLY A 13 0.15 3.33 -3.17
N ILE A 14 -0.77 2.47 -2.73
CA ILE A 14 -1.24 2.44 -1.34
C ILE A 14 -0.78 1.15 -0.67
N LYS A 15 -0.08 1.29 0.46
CA LYS A 15 0.44 0.16 1.22
C LYS A 15 -0.66 -0.78 1.68
N ASP A 16 -0.40 -2.09 1.60
CA ASP A 16 -1.29 -3.17 2.04
C ASP A 16 -1.51 -3.27 3.56
N GLU A 17 -1.57 -2.14 4.24
CA GLU A 17 -1.85 -1.96 5.66
C GLU A 17 -3.02 -0.98 5.85
N SER A 18 -3.18 -0.03 4.93
CA SER A 18 -4.22 0.99 5.01
C SER A 18 -5.48 0.57 4.26
N TYR A 19 -6.64 0.97 4.76
CA TYR A 19 -7.91 0.56 4.19
C TYR A 19 -8.35 1.49 3.06
N ILE A 20 -8.98 0.89 2.06
CA ILE A 20 -9.81 1.56 1.06
C ILE A 20 -11.14 0.82 1.07
N LYS A 21 -12.24 1.58 1.23
CA LYS A 21 -13.57 0.99 1.34
C LYS A 21 -13.87 0.10 0.14
N GLY A 22 -14.30 -1.13 0.41
CA GLY A 22 -14.65 -2.12 -0.62
C GLY A 22 -13.46 -2.71 -1.38
N LYS A 23 -12.22 -2.48 -0.93
CA LYS A 23 -11.00 -3.08 -1.50
C LYS A 23 -10.33 -4.04 -0.51
N PRO A 24 -9.61 -5.06 -1.00
CA PRO A 24 -8.85 -5.96 -0.15
C PRO A 24 -7.76 -5.21 0.64
N THR A 25 -7.57 -5.56 1.91
CA THR A 25 -6.39 -5.14 2.70
C THR A 25 -5.97 -6.30 3.57
N SER A 26 -4.83 -6.90 3.24
CA SER A 26 -4.40 -8.15 3.86
C SER A 26 -3.37 -7.99 4.96
N HIS A 27 -2.84 -6.79 5.21
CA HIS A 27 -1.80 -6.55 6.21
C HIS A 27 -0.55 -7.43 5.99
N GLY A 28 -0.28 -7.81 4.75
CA GLY A 28 0.77 -8.79 4.43
C GLY A 28 0.58 -10.17 5.07
N SER A 29 -0.59 -10.48 5.64
CA SER A 29 -0.85 -11.72 6.36
C SER A 29 -1.75 -12.66 5.57
N LEU A 30 -1.56 -13.97 5.77
CA LEU A 30 -2.51 -14.98 5.30
C LEU A 30 -3.81 -14.99 6.13
N LEU A 31 -3.77 -14.54 7.39
CA LEU A 31 -4.94 -14.50 8.27
C LEU A 31 -6.02 -13.56 7.76
N THR A 32 -5.61 -12.47 7.11
CA THR A 32 -6.48 -11.42 6.57
C THR A 32 -6.48 -11.37 5.05
N LYS A 33 -6.06 -12.46 4.36
CA LYS A 33 -5.91 -12.49 2.89
C LYS A 33 -7.16 -12.08 2.10
N ASP A 34 -8.34 -12.36 2.65
CA ASP A 34 -9.65 -12.08 2.04
C ASP A 34 -10.38 -10.91 2.71
N ALA A 35 -9.71 -10.18 3.62
CA ALA A 35 -10.34 -9.07 4.35
C ALA A 35 -10.60 -7.89 3.41
N ILE A 36 -11.84 -7.39 3.41
CA ILE A 36 -12.26 -6.22 2.65
C ILE A 36 -12.45 -5.04 3.60
N GLY A 37 -11.85 -3.89 3.26
CA GLY A 37 -11.94 -2.68 4.08
C GLY A 37 -13.37 -2.14 4.17
N GLY A 38 -13.89 -1.96 5.40
CA GLY A 38 -15.20 -1.35 5.64
C GLY A 38 -15.21 0.18 5.51
N HIS A 39 -14.04 0.82 5.55
CA HIS A 39 -13.85 2.26 5.45
C HIS A 39 -12.59 2.58 4.63
N THR A 40 -12.43 3.83 4.23
CA THR A 40 -11.18 4.34 3.65
C THR A 40 -10.43 5.08 4.75
N SER A 41 -9.16 4.76 4.97
CA SER A 41 -8.34 5.46 5.97
C SER A 41 -8.23 6.95 5.62
N THR A 42 -8.22 7.83 6.62
CA THR A 42 -8.26 9.30 6.44
C THR A 42 -7.20 9.83 5.47
N MET A 43 -5.99 9.27 5.49
CA MET A 43 -4.92 9.67 4.57
C MET A 43 -5.27 9.31 3.11
N ASN A 44 -5.79 8.11 2.89
CA ASN A 44 -6.22 7.65 1.56
C ASN A 44 -7.39 8.49 1.04
N GLU A 45 -8.34 8.88 1.91
CA GLU A 45 -9.41 9.79 1.52
C GLU A 45 -8.87 11.14 1.02
N ARG A 46 -7.87 11.70 1.71
CA ARG A 46 -7.26 12.98 1.32
C ARG A 46 -6.54 12.87 -0.03
N ILE A 47 -5.82 11.77 -0.26
CA ILE A 47 -5.15 11.49 -1.54
C ILE A 47 -6.18 11.43 -2.67
N ILE A 48 -7.26 10.66 -2.49
CA ILE A 48 -8.32 10.50 -3.49
C ILE A 48 -9.03 11.83 -3.76
N LYS A 49 -9.39 12.59 -2.71
CA LYS A 49 -10.01 13.92 -2.82
C LYS A 49 -9.11 14.94 -3.51
N ALA A 50 -7.79 14.76 -3.45
CA ALA A 50 -6.82 15.61 -4.13
C ALA A 50 -6.61 15.25 -5.62
N GLY A 51 -7.33 14.26 -6.15
CA GLY A 51 -7.22 13.82 -7.55
C GLY A 51 -6.22 12.67 -7.78
N GLY A 52 -5.66 12.10 -6.70
CA GLY A 52 -4.70 10.99 -6.81
C GLY A 52 -5.37 9.70 -7.29
N ILE A 53 -4.75 9.03 -8.26
CA ILE A 53 -5.25 7.79 -8.86
C ILE A 53 -4.63 6.61 -8.13
N VAL A 54 -5.42 5.86 -7.36
CA VAL A 54 -4.93 4.63 -6.70
C VAL A 54 -4.68 3.55 -7.75
N HIS A 55 -3.43 3.45 -8.19
CA HIS A 55 -3.03 2.58 -9.29
C HIS A 55 -2.69 1.17 -8.82
N ALA A 56 -2.06 1.06 -7.64
CA ALA A 56 -1.55 -0.21 -7.14
C ALA A 56 -1.63 -0.32 -5.62
N ARG A 57 -1.53 -1.57 -5.15
CA ARG A 57 -1.28 -1.90 -3.74
C ARG A 57 0.16 -2.36 -3.59
N THR A 58 0.87 -1.83 -2.61
CA THR A 58 2.27 -2.23 -2.34
C THR A 58 2.31 -3.28 -1.23
N ALA A 59 3.28 -4.18 -1.32
CA ALA A 59 3.50 -5.20 -0.30
C ALA A 59 3.89 -4.57 1.04
N THR A 60 3.69 -5.34 2.11
CA THR A 60 4.12 -5.02 3.48
C THR A 60 4.55 -6.33 4.15
N PRO A 61 5.48 -6.32 5.13
CA PRO A 61 5.64 -7.49 5.98
C PRO A 61 4.37 -7.74 6.77
N GLU A 62 4.23 -8.97 7.27
CA GLU A 62 3.09 -9.38 8.07
C GLU A 62 2.88 -8.41 9.25
N PHE A 63 1.70 -7.78 9.26
CA PHE A 63 1.25 -6.76 10.20
C PHE A 63 2.16 -5.53 10.33
N SER A 64 2.98 -5.24 9.31
CA SER A 64 3.96 -4.16 9.35
C SER A 64 4.98 -4.29 10.50
N CYS A 65 5.19 -5.51 11.03
CA CYS A 65 5.99 -5.75 12.25
C CYS A 65 7.48 -6.08 12.00
N ALA A 66 7.98 -5.95 10.77
CA ALA A 66 9.37 -6.27 10.43
C ALA A 66 10.10 -5.13 9.71
N GLY A 67 11.43 -5.08 9.90
CA GLY A 67 12.37 -4.20 9.20
C GLY A 67 12.76 -4.64 7.79
N TYR A 68 12.01 -5.58 7.20
CA TYR A 68 12.14 -6.09 5.83
C TYR A 68 10.74 -6.30 5.23
N THR A 69 10.54 -6.12 3.92
CA THR A 69 9.23 -6.33 3.26
C THR A 69 9.07 -7.76 2.72
N TRP A 70 9.06 -8.74 3.62
CA TRP A 70 8.83 -10.15 3.27
C TRP A 70 7.61 -10.69 4.00
N SER A 71 6.76 -11.42 3.29
CA SER A 71 5.61 -12.10 3.88
C SER A 71 5.23 -13.35 3.10
N ARG A 72 4.53 -14.29 3.73
CA ARG A 72 3.96 -15.43 3.01
C ARG A 72 2.89 -15.00 1.99
N ARG A 73 2.25 -13.84 2.20
CA ARG A 73 1.21 -13.33 1.33
C ARG A 73 1.76 -12.77 0.01
N TRP A 74 2.84 -11.99 0.08
CA TRP A 74 3.39 -11.25 -1.06
C TRP A 74 4.76 -11.72 -1.52
N GLY A 75 5.39 -12.65 -0.79
CA GLY A 75 6.74 -13.12 -1.07
C GLY A 75 7.81 -12.18 -0.53
N VAL A 76 8.95 -12.15 -1.21
CA VAL A 76 10.14 -11.37 -0.84
C VAL A 76 10.25 -10.17 -1.78
N THR A 77 9.94 -8.96 -1.28
CA THR A 77 10.30 -7.73 -2.00
C THR A 77 11.82 -7.56 -1.95
N ARG A 78 12.44 -7.28 -3.11
CA ARG A 78 13.89 -7.09 -3.24
C ARG A 78 14.23 -5.61 -3.41
N ASN A 79 15.41 -5.23 -2.94
CA ASN A 79 15.92 -3.88 -3.12
C ASN A 79 16.27 -3.63 -4.60
N PRO A 80 15.75 -2.54 -5.22
CA PRO A 80 16.01 -2.25 -6.63
C PRO A 80 17.47 -1.86 -6.92
N TRP A 81 18.23 -1.41 -5.93
CA TRP A 81 19.65 -1.06 -6.07
C TRP A 81 20.57 -2.28 -6.00
N ASN A 82 20.21 -3.28 -5.20
CA ASN A 82 20.89 -4.57 -5.15
C ASN A 82 19.92 -5.68 -4.70
N PRO A 83 19.51 -6.60 -5.60
CA PRO A 83 18.53 -7.65 -5.29
C PRO A 83 18.93 -8.62 -4.17
N ASP A 84 20.21 -8.67 -3.78
CA ASP A 84 20.69 -9.51 -2.67
C ASP A 84 20.42 -8.88 -1.29
N PHE A 85 19.98 -7.60 -1.25
CA PHE A 85 19.69 -6.88 -0.02
C PHE A 85 18.19 -6.62 0.18
N THR A 86 17.81 -6.43 1.44
CA THR A 86 16.45 -5.99 1.81
C THR A 86 16.16 -4.58 1.27
N PRO A 87 14.92 -4.29 0.82
CA PRO A 87 14.50 -2.90 0.58
C PRO A 87 14.23 -2.13 1.88
N GLY A 88 14.37 -2.78 3.04
CA GLY A 88 13.96 -2.28 4.34
C GLY A 88 12.52 -2.68 4.66
N GLY A 89 11.99 -2.14 5.75
CA GLY A 89 10.64 -2.42 6.21
C GLY A 89 10.24 -1.53 7.40
N SER A 90 8.96 -1.39 7.71
CA SER A 90 7.85 -2.12 7.07
C SER A 90 7.36 -1.55 5.74
N SER A 91 7.93 -0.45 5.26
CA SER A 91 7.54 0.19 4.00
C SER A 91 8.69 0.24 2.99
N GLY A 92 9.38 -0.90 2.81
CA GLY A 92 10.27 -1.17 1.68
C GLY A 92 9.54 -1.82 0.51
#